data_AF-A0A430K1V0-F1
#
_entry.id   AF-A0A430K1V0-F1
#
_cell.length_a   1.000
_cell.length_b   1.000
_cell.length_c   1.000
_cell.angle_alpha   90.00
_cell.angle_beta   90.00
_cell.angle_gamma   90.00
#
_symmetry.space_group_name_H-M   'P 1'
#
loop_
_entity.id
_entity.type
_entity.pdbx_description
1 polymer ?
#
loop_
_entity_poly.entity_id
_entity_poly.type
_entity_poly.pdbx_seq_one_letter_code
_entity_poly.pdbx_strand_id
1 'polypeptide(L)'
;MKKCIIFVLLVMMGNVVLAQDKLYLIFEFMQVDNEQEAAYAETEEFWEKIQQQRINSGDIIGWDLWALSPGGEQQGFQFLTVTLYNDPVKMMDGSSWAQLMDRAKSAYPNMSEADLNKKLNHSSVTRDLAVRIYAEEIAATKGDFGMPLGTVAQIDMMKADLLNYESYEKAEMEIFQPIHQKAVDSGNKANWGLIRFICPIGSDTYASHMTVSMFKDYKQALSQNINWTEGATPETSMAMQEGLKMRDMKYVYTANLIRKAR
;
A
#
# COMPACT_ATOMS: atom_id res chain seq x y z
N MET A 1 31.84 29.36 54.67
CA MET A 1 32.01 29.96 53.31
C MET A 1 32.60 28.91 52.38
N LYS A 2 32.11 28.87 51.12
CA LYS A 2 32.51 28.01 49.96
C LYS A 2 31.87 26.61 49.98
N LYS A 3 30.65 26.42 49.45
CA LYS A 3 30.23 26.22 48.03
C LYS A 3 30.81 24.96 47.38
N CYS A 4 30.01 23.89 47.33
CA CYS A 4 30.02 22.79 46.35
C CYS A 4 28.56 22.25 46.31
N ILE A 5 27.65 22.77 45.47
CA ILE A 5 27.35 22.37 44.07
C ILE A 5 27.09 20.85 43.90
N ILE A 6 25.78 20.52 43.95
CA ILE A 6 24.96 19.69 43.03
C ILE A 6 25.56 18.39 42.47
N PHE A 7 24.82 17.28 42.63
CA PHE A 7 24.48 16.36 41.52
C PHE A 7 23.18 15.59 41.85
N VAL A 8 22.03 16.18 41.48
CA VAL A 8 20.76 15.43 41.35
C VAL A 8 20.76 14.86 39.94
N LEU A 9 21.03 13.55 39.83
CA LEU A 9 20.95 12.81 38.59
C LEU A 9 19.47 12.57 38.26
N LEU A 10 18.87 13.54 37.57
CA LEU A 10 17.55 13.40 36.96
C LEU A 10 17.73 12.49 35.75
N VAL A 11 17.47 11.19 35.94
CA VAL A 11 17.39 10.21 34.85
C VAL A 11 16.16 10.58 34.02
N MET A 12 16.32 11.47 33.05
CA MET A 12 15.43 11.53 31.90
C MET A 12 15.66 10.25 31.12
N MET A 13 14.84 9.22 31.39
CA MET A 13 14.56 8.19 30.42
C MET A 13 13.93 8.88 29.22
N GLY A 14 14.78 9.32 28.29
CA GLY A 14 14.36 9.64 26.95
C GLY A 14 13.74 8.38 26.38
N ASN A 15 12.41 8.34 26.37
CA ASN A 15 11.69 7.46 25.47
C ASN A 15 12.12 7.90 24.08
N VAL A 16 13.11 7.21 23.52
CA VAL A 16 13.33 7.25 22.08
C VAL A 16 12.12 6.54 21.51
N VAL A 17 11.06 7.30 21.27
CA VAL A 17 10.00 6.91 20.37
C VAL A 17 10.73 6.69 19.05
N LEU A 18 10.98 5.43 18.71
CA LEU A 18 11.26 5.07 17.33
C LEU A 18 10.01 5.51 16.57
N ALA A 19 10.04 6.70 15.99
CA ALA A 19 9.06 7.07 15.00
C ALA A 19 9.21 6.03 13.89
N GLN A 20 8.30 5.07 13.83
CA GLN A 20 8.11 4.29 12.62
C GLN A 20 7.76 5.33 11.55
N ASP A 21 8.63 5.50 10.56
CA ASP A 21 8.37 6.42 9.46
C ASP A 21 7.01 6.04 8.87
N LYS A 22 6.07 6.99 8.92
CA LYS A 22 4.70 6.74 8.48
C LYS A 22 4.70 6.50 6.98
N LEU A 23 4.02 5.43 6.55
CA LEU A 23 3.84 5.11 5.15
C LEU A 23 2.45 5.55 4.69
N TYR A 24 2.44 6.44 3.70
CA TYR A 24 1.23 6.90 3.03
C TYR A 24 1.20 6.37 1.60
N LEU A 25 0.02 6.01 1.12
CA LEU A 25 -0.14 5.31 -0.15
C LEU A 25 -1.27 5.92 -0.98
N ILE A 26 -1.05 6.02 -2.29
CA ILE A 26 -2.13 6.23 -3.26
C ILE A 26 -2.28 4.94 -4.06
N PHE A 27 -3.46 4.32 -3.97
CA PHE A 27 -3.87 3.22 -4.82
C PHE A 27 -4.70 3.77 -5.98
N GLU A 28 -4.31 3.48 -7.22
CA GLU A 28 -5.09 3.84 -8.41
C GLU A 28 -5.45 2.57 -9.19
N PHE A 29 -6.73 2.21 -9.15
CA PHE A 29 -7.26 1.08 -9.89
C PHE A 29 -7.62 1.53 -11.31
N MET A 30 -7.19 0.74 -12.28
CA MET A 30 -7.31 1.06 -13.69
C MET A 30 -8.10 -0.01 -14.42
N GLN A 31 -8.97 0.46 -15.32
CA GLN A 31 -9.56 -0.37 -16.35
C GLN A 31 -8.73 -0.22 -17.63
N VAL A 32 -8.38 -1.36 -18.22
CA VAL A 32 -7.62 -1.44 -19.47
C VAL A 32 -8.33 -2.47 -20.32
N ASP A 33 -8.80 -2.03 -21.49
CA ASP A 33 -9.42 -2.92 -22.47
C ASP A 33 -8.41 -3.98 -22.91
N ASN A 34 -8.89 -5.21 -23.15
CA ASN A 34 -8.01 -6.33 -23.50
C ASN A 34 -7.21 -6.03 -24.79
N GLU A 35 -7.80 -5.28 -25.72
CA GLU A 35 -7.15 -4.86 -26.98
C GLU A 35 -6.04 -3.81 -26.76
N GLN A 36 -6.03 -3.12 -25.61
CA GLN A 36 -5.07 -2.07 -25.28
C GLN A 36 -3.93 -2.55 -24.37
N GLU A 37 -3.93 -3.80 -23.89
CA GLU A 37 -2.92 -4.29 -22.93
C GLU A 37 -1.47 -4.09 -23.41
N ALA A 38 -1.19 -4.34 -24.70
CA ALA A 38 0.15 -4.14 -25.26
C ALA A 38 0.56 -2.65 -25.28
N ALA A 39 -0.35 -1.78 -25.73
CA ALA A 39 -0.11 -0.33 -25.73
C ALA A 39 0.02 0.22 -24.30
N TYR A 40 -0.76 -0.35 -23.37
CA TYR A 40 -0.70 -0.03 -21.96
C TYR A 40 0.65 -0.39 -21.33
N ALA A 41 1.20 -1.56 -21.66
CA ALA A 41 2.53 -1.96 -21.19
C ALA A 41 3.63 -0.99 -21.64
N GLU A 42 3.56 -0.46 -22.86
CA GLU A 42 4.46 0.58 -23.36
C GLU A 42 4.26 1.93 -22.65
N THR A 43 3.00 2.29 -22.38
CA THR A 43 2.65 3.47 -21.56
C THR A 43 3.29 3.38 -20.18
N GLU A 44 3.20 2.23 -19.52
CA GLU A 44 3.77 2.06 -18.17
C GLU A 44 5.30 2.01 -18.16
N GLU A 45 5.95 1.47 -19.20
CA GLU A 45 7.41 1.62 -19.35
C GLU A 45 7.81 3.09 -19.50
N PHE A 46 6.99 3.87 -20.23
CA PHE A 46 7.22 5.30 -20.36
C PHE A 46 7.13 6.01 -19.00
N TRP A 47 6.07 5.71 -18.23
CA TRP A 47 5.84 6.29 -16.91
C TRP A 47 6.87 5.84 -15.88
N GLU A 48 7.32 4.60 -15.87
CA GLU A 48 8.29 4.06 -14.90
C GLU A 48 9.54 4.95 -14.79
N LYS A 49 10.08 5.42 -15.92
CA LYS A 49 11.24 6.34 -15.90
C LYS A 49 10.91 7.71 -15.31
N ILE A 50 9.69 8.20 -15.51
CA ILE A 50 9.21 9.45 -14.90
C ILE A 50 9.04 9.25 -13.39
N GLN A 51 8.50 8.10 -12.95
CA GLN A 51 8.39 7.75 -11.54
C GLN A 51 9.77 7.70 -10.87
N GLN A 52 10.79 7.17 -11.53
CA GLN A 52 12.16 7.22 -11.02
C GLN A 52 12.65 8.65 -10.83
N GLN A 53 12.32 9.59 -11.71
CA GLN A 53 12.68 11.00 -11.51
C GLN A 53 11.94 11.64 -10.33
N ARG A 54 10.68 11.24 -10.08
CA ARG A 54 9.92 11.66 -8.89
C ARG A 54 10.54 11.11 -7.60
N ILE A 55 11.11 9.90 -7.64
CA ILE A 55 11.87 9.34 -6.51
C ILE A 55 13.16 10.14 -6.29
N ASN A 56 13.93 10.36 -7.36
CA ASN A 56 15.21 11.08 -7.29
C ASN A 56 15.06 12.51 -6.75
N SER A 57 13.90 13.14 -6.97
CA SER A 57 13.61 14.48 -6.45
C SER A 57 12.97 14.49 -5.07
N GLY A 58 12.64 13.33 -4.50
CA GLY A 58 11.94 13.21 -3.23
C GLY A 58 10.46 13.61 -3.29
N ASP A 59 9.83 13.56 -4.47
CA ASP A 59 8.39 13.77 -4.63
C ASP A 59 7.61 12.56 -4.08
N ILE A 60 8.16 11.36 -4.27
CA ILE A 60 7.64 10.06 -3.80
C ILE A 60 8.81 9.22 -3.28
N ILE A 61 8.54 8.18 -2.49
CA ILE A 61 9.57 7.21 -2.04
C ILE A 61 9.53 5.89 -2.79
N GLY A 62 8.52 5.69 -3.65
CA GLY A 62 8.38 4.49 -4.46
C GLY A 62 7.12 4.49 -5.31
N TRP A 63 7.13 3.64 -6.31
CA TRP A 63 5.97 3.37 -7.16
C TRP A 63 5.94 1.89 -7.57
N ASP A 64 4.76 1.29 -7.59
CA ASP A 64 4.52 -0.08 -8.04
C ASP A 64 3.44 -0.14 -9.10
N LEU A 65 3.56 -1.12 -10.00
CA LEU A 65 2.49 -1.56 -10.88
C LEU A 65 2.18 -3.04 -10.65
N TRP A 66 0.89 -3.30 -10.44
CA TRP A 66 0.36 -4.62 -10.16
C TRP A 66 -0.68 -5.01 -11.22
N ALA A 67 -0.63 -6.26 -11.69
CA ALA A 67 -1.68 -6.89 -12.48
C ALA A 67 -2.68 -7.59 -11.56
N LEU A 68 -3.98 -7.30 -11.70
CA LEU A 68 -5.04 -7.79 -10.82
C LEU A 68 -5.66 -9.11 -11.33
N SER A 69 -6.22 -9.88 -10.39
CA SER A 69 -6.88 -11.16 -10.62
C SER A 69 -8.08 -11.34 -9.66
N PRO A 70 -9.24 -11.85 -10.12
CA PRO A 70 -9.52 -12.23 -11.52
C PRO A 70 -9.48 -11.01 -12.45
N GLY A 71 -8.79 -11.16 -13.59
CA GLY A 71 -8.64 -10.12 -14.60
C GLY A 71 -9.69 -10.25 -15.71
N GLY A 72 -9.69 -9.27 -16.63
CA GLY A 72 -10.61 -9.19 -17.77
C GLY A 72 -11.73 -8.18 -17.58
N GLU A 73 -12.24 -7.63 -18.68
CA GLU A 73 -13.16 -6.48 -18.72
C GLU A 73 -14.41 -6.65 -17.85
N GLN A 74 -14.98 -7.85 -17.82
CA GLN A 74 -16.19 -8.14 -17.01
C GLN A 74 -15.90 -8.31 -15.51
N GLN A 75 -14.63 -8.39 -15.10
CA GLN A 75 -14.20 -8.59 -13.73
C GLN A 75 -13.77 -7.28 -13.03
N GLY A 76 -13.93 -6.13 -13.70
CA GLY A 76 -13.69 -4.81 -13.13
C GLY A 76 -12.33 -4.24 -13.54
N PHE A 77 -11.38 -4.23 -12.60
CA PHE A 77 -10.06 -3.60 -12.78
C PHE A 77 -9.00 -4.61 -13.22
N GLN A 78 -8.14 -4.22 -14.16
CA GLN A 78 -7.06 -5.08 -14.67
C GLN A 78 -5.72 -4.75 -14.01
N PHE A 79 -5.50 -3.48 -13.64
CA PHE A 79 -4.23 -3.02 -13.09
C PHE A 79 -4.42 -2.11 -11.88
N LEU A 80 -3.39 -2.04 -11.04
CA LEU A 80 -3.31 -1.18 -9.87
C LEU A 80 -1.92 -0.55 -9.81
N THR A 81 -1.83 0.78 -9.72
CA THR A 81 -0.61 1.43 -9.27
C THR A 81 -0.68 1.70 -7.78
N VAL A 82 0.48 1.62 -7.11
CA VAL A 82 0.63 2.06 -5.72
C VAL A 82 1.78 3.05 -5.66
N THR A 83 1.49 4.29 -5.30
CA THR A 83 2.52 5.33 -5.10
C THR A 83 2.75 5.52 -3.61
N LEU A 84 4.01 5.48 -3.18
CA LEU A 84 4.41 5.51 -1.77
C LEU A 84 4.95 6.89 -1.40
N TYR A 85 4.56 7.36 -0.22
CA TYR A 85 4.92 8.65 0.35
C TYR A 85 5.31 8.49 1.82
N ASN A 86 6.25 9.33 2.28
CA ASN A 86 6.55 9.54 3.70
C ASN A 86 5.96 10.87 4.24
N ASP A 87 5.26 11.61 3.39
CA ASP A 87 4.65 12.90 3.70
C ASP A 87 3.21 12.94 3.15
N PRO A 88 2.18 13.05 4.03
CA PRO A 88 0.79 13.05 3.60
C PRO A 88 0.38 14.34 2.88
N VAL A 89 1.09 15.45 3.12
CA VAL A 89 0.82 16.72 2.41
C VAL A 89 1.26 16.58 0.96
N LYS A 90 2.46 16.04 0.70
CA LYS A 90 2.93 15.74 -0.68
C LYS A 90 2.02 14.75 -1.42
N MET A 91 1.47 13.79 -0.68
CA MET A 91 0.50 12.84 -1.23
C MET A 91 -0.77 13.56 -1.72
N MET A 92 -1.26 14.55 -0.97
CA MET A 92 -2.54 15.21 -1.23
C MET A 92 -2.44 16.47 -2.12
N ASP A 93 -1.36 17.23 -2.02
CA ASP A 93 -1.25 18.54 -2.68
C ASP A 93 -1.00 18.45 -4.20
N GLY A 94 -0.57 17.29 -4.69
CA GLY A 94 -0.31 17.05 -6.10
C GLY A 94 0.77 17.96 -6.71
N SER A 95 1.58 18.64 -5.89
CA SER A 95 2.58 19.61 -6.33
C SER A 95 3.61 19.01 -7.31
N SER A 96 3.86 17.70 -7.20
CA SER A 96 4.69 16.95 -8.17
C SER A 96 4.18 17.03 -9.62
N TRP A 97 2.89 17.26 -9.85
CA TRP A 97 2.32 17.37 -11.19
C TRP A 97 2.69 18.68 -11.89
N ALA A 98 2.95 19.75 -11.15
CA ALA A 98 3.41 21.02 -11.75
C ALA A 98 4.78 20.88 -12.42
N GLN A 99 5.60 19.94 -11.95
CA GLN A 99 6.94 19.65 -12.49
C GLN A 99 6.93 18.45 -13.44
N LEU A 100 5.77 17.91 -13.82
CA LEU A 100 5.67 16.68 -14.61
C LEU A 100 6.48 16.76 -15.92
N MET A 101 6.39 17.88 -16.64
CA MET A 101 7.12 18.05 -17.89
C MET A 101 8.64 18.08 -17.67
N ASP A 102 9.11 18.71 -16.58
CA ASP A 102 10.54 18.74 -16.25
C ASP A 102 11.06 17.35 -15.86
N ARG A 103 10.25 16.57 -15.13
CA ARG A 103 10.53 15.15 -14.85
C ARG A 103 10.57 14.32 -16.12
N ALA A 104 9.65 14.54 -17.05
CA ALA A 104 9.59 13.85 -18.34
C ALA A 104 10.81 14.17 -19.21
N LYS A 105 11.21 15.44 -19.30
CA LYS A 105 12.45 15.87 -19.98
C LYS A 105 13.69 15.24 -19.35
N SER A 106 13.74 15.16 -18.01
CA SER A 106 14.85 14.53 -17.30
C SER A 106 14.92 13.02 -17.54
N ALA A 107 13.77 12.35 -17.64
CA ALA A 107 13.68 10.93 -17.95
C ALA A 107 14.03 10.61 -19.42
N TYR A 108 13.77 11.55 -20.33
CA TYR A 108 13.92 11.38 -21.78
C TYR A 108 14.59 12.60 -22.44
N PRO A 109 15.90 12.84 -22.18
CA PRO A 109 16.59 14.05 -22.64
C PRO A 109 16.70 14.16 -24.17
N ASN A 110 16.55 13.04 -24.89
CA ASN A 110 16.63 12.98 -26.36
C ASN A 110 15.25 13.06 -27.05
N MET A 111 14.16 13.18 -26.28
CA MET A 111 12.81 13.28 -26.83
C MET A 111 12.38 14.74 -26.94
N SER A 112 11.72 15.10 -28.03
CA SER A 112 11.18 16.45 -28.19
C SER A 112 10.05 16.70 -27.19
N GLU A 113 9.86 17.95 -26.78
CA GLU A 113 8.74 18.32 -25.90
C GLU A 113 7.37 17.99 -26.51
N ALA A 114 7.24 18.10 -27.84
CA ALA A 114 6.03 17.74 -28.57
C ALA A 114 5.73 16.23 -28.45
N ASP A 115 6.75 15.37 -28.59
CA ASP A 115 6.60 13.92 -28.46
C ASP A 115 6.31 13.51 -27.01
N LEU A 116 6.93 14.18 -26.03
CA LEU A 116 6.64 13.98 -24.61
C LEU A 116 5.18 14.31 -24.30
N ASN A 117 4.70 15.48 -24.73
CA ASN A 117 3.31 15.88 -24.58
C ASN A 117 2.36 14.86 -25.21
N LYS A 118 2.69 14.37 -26.42
CA LYS A 118 1.91 13.34 -27.09
C LYS A 118 1.81 12.06 -26.25
N LYS A 119 2.94 11.57 -25.72
CA LYS A 119 2.97 10.35 -24.88
C LYS A 119 2.25 10.53 -23.54
N LEU A 120 2.44 11.67 -22.88
CA LEU A 120 1.74 12.00 -21.63
C LEU A 120 0.22 12.00 -21.85
N ASN A 121 -0.25 12.69 -22.90
CA ASN A 121 -1.68 12.77 -23.22
C ASN A 121 -2.25 11.44 -23.75
N HIS A 122 -1.44 10.59 -24.37
CA HIS A 122 -1.88 9.26 -24.84
C HIS A 122 -2.22 8.29 -23.69
N SER A 123 -1.77 8.58 -22.47
CA SER A 123 -1.96 7.67 -21.33
C SER A 123 -3.43 7.43 -21.01
N SER A 124 -4.30 8.43 -21.20
CA SER A 124 -5.74 8.30 -21.02
C SER A 124 -6.46 7.56 -22.15
N VAL A 125 -5.75 7.21 -23.23
CA VAL A 125 -6.29 6.37 -24.31
C VAL A 125 -6.11 4.90 -23.98
N THR A 126 -5.06 4.56 -23.23
CA THR A 126 -4.70 3.17 -22.92
C THR A 126 -5.25 2.66 -21.60
N ARG A 127 -5.83 3.55 -20.77
CA ARG A 127 -6.40 3.21 -19.47
C ARG A 127 -7.43 4.23 -19.01
N ASP A 128 -8.42 3.75 -18.27
CA ASP A 128 -9.31 4.57 -17.46
C ASP A 128 -8.92 4.47 -15.99
N LEU A 129 -8.61 5.62 -15.36
CA LEU A 129 -8.40 5.69 -13.93
C LEU A 129 -9.77 5.72 -13.24
N ALA A 130 -10.20 4.56 -12.76
CA ALA A 130 -11.56 4.35 -12.30
C ALA A 130 -11.74 4.62 -10.80
N VAL A 131 -10.75 4.25 -9.97
CA VAL A 131 -10.81 4.47 -8.51
C VAL A 131 -9.46 4.93 -8.01
N ARG A 132 -9.46 5.98 -7.17
CA ARG A 132 -8.28 6.46 -6.43
C ARG A 132 -8.57 6.43 -4.93
N ILE A 133 -7.64 5.84 -4.17
CA ILE A 133 -7.72 5.73 -2.71
C ILE A 133 -6.43 6.30 -2.12
N TYR A 134 -6.57 7.29 -1.26
CA TYR A 134 -5.50 7.84 -0.42
C TYR A 134 -5.55 7.14 0.94
N ALA A 135 -4.42 6.67 1.43
CA ALA A 135 -4.39 5.79 2.59
C ALA A 135 -3.11 5.94 3.43
N GLU A 136 -3.18 5.43 4.66
CA GLU A 136 -2.07 5.30 5.61
C GLU A 136 -1.94 3.82 6.01
N GLU A 137 -0.73 3.28 5.99
CA GLU A 137 -0.44 2.00 6.65
C GLU A 137 -0.33 2.25 8.15
N ILE A 138 -1.25 1.65 8.91
CA ILE A 138 -1.37 1.88 10.36
C ILE A 138 -0.82 0.72 11.19
N ALA A 139 -0.62 -0.44 10.57
CA ALA A 139 0.08 -1.56 11.18
C ALA A 139 0.67 -2.48 10.10
N ALA A 140 1.79 -3.14 10.42
CA ALA A 140 2.39 -4.14 9.54
C ALA A 140 3.16 -5.18 10.35
N THR A 141 3.30 -6.39 9.80
CA THR A 141 4.25 -7.38 10.34
C THR A 141 5.67 -6.89 10.18
N LYS A 142 6.51 -7.24 11.14
CA LYS A 142 7.95 -7.01 11.11
C LYS A 142 8.62 -8.04 10.20
N GLY A 143 9.64 -7.59 9.48
CA GLY A 143 10.44 -8.42 8.58
C GLY A 143 11.04 -7.56 7.49
N ASP A 144 12.11 -8.05 6.89
CA ASP A 144 12.67 -7.44 5.68
C ASP A 144 12.22 -8.27 4.47
N PHE A 145 11.24 -7.74 3.74
CA PHE A 145 10.77 -8.35 2.51
C PHE A 145 11.08 -7.40 1.35
N GLY A 146 12.13 -7.72 0.59
CA GLY A 146 12.57 -6.91 -0.55
C GLY A 146 11.58 -6.82 -1.73
N MET A 147 10.44 -7.52 -1.65
CA MET A 147 9.33 -7.47 -2.61
C MET A 147 9.81 -7.58 -4.08
N PRO A 148 10.36 -8.73 -4.50
CA PRO A 148 10.83 -8.92 -5.87
C PRO A 148 9.68 -8.88 -6.89
N LEU A 149 9.99 -8.62 -8.16
CA LEU A 149 9.00 -8.79 -9.24
C LEU A 149 8.45 -10.22 -9.22
N GLY A 150 7.15 -10.36 -9.49
CA GLY A 150 6.41 -11.61 -9.33
C GLY A 150 5.84 -11.82 -7.92
N THR A 151 6.12 -10.92 -6.97
CA THR A 151 5.42 -10.90 -5.66
C THR A 151 3.91 -10.95 -5.88
N VAL A 152 3.23 -11.77 -5.09
CA VAL A 152 1.77 -11.85 -5.08
C VAL A 152 1.24 -11.13 -3.86
N ALA A 153 0.26 -10.26 -4.04
CA ALA A 153 -0.49 -9.64 -2.96
C ALA A 153 -1.94 -10.12 -2.98
N GLN A 154 -2.49 -10.38 -1.80
CA GLN A 154 -3.92 -10.53 -1.59
C GLN A 154 -4.40 -9.28 -0.85
N ILE A 155 -5.30 -8.52 -1.48
CA ILE A 155 -5.81 -7.24 -0.99
C ILE A 155 -7.26 -7.46 -0.58
N ASP A 156 -7.49 -7.51 0.73
CA ASP A 156 -8.81 -7.71 1.31
C ASP A 156 -9.43 -6.34 1.57
N MET A 157 -10.37 -5.92 0.73
CA MET A 157 -11.12 -4.67 0.93
C MET A 157 -12.21 -4.90 1.96
N MET A 158 -12.26 -4.04 2.98
CA MET A 158 -13.31 -4.16 3.99
C MET A 158 -13.84 -2.83 4.49
N LYS A 159 -15.04 -2.92 5.07
CA LYS A 159 -15.81 -1.79 5.56
C LYS A 159 -16.08 -1.98 7.04
N ALA A 160 -15.41 -1.19 7.86
CA ALA A 160 -15.78 -1.00 9.26
C ALA A 160 -16.80 0.15 9.39
N ASP A 161 -17.65 0.08 10.41
CA ASP A 161 -18.53 1.18 10.80
C ASP A 161 -17.72 2.37 11.30
N LEU A 162 -18.06 3.60 10.85
CA LEU A 162 -17.35 4.83 11.21
C LEU A 162 -17.20 5.05 12.72
N LEU A 163 -18.19 4.66 13.50
CA LEU A 163 -18.18 4.81 14.96
C LEU A 163 -17.30 3.74 15.64
N ASN A 164 -16.90 2.71 14.91
CA ASN A 164 -16.16 1.56 15.42
C ASN A 164 -14.75 1.42 14.84
N TYR A 165 -14.21 2.42 14.11
CA TYR A 165 -12.87 2.34 13.50
C TYR A 165 -11.80 1.98 14.52
N GLU A 166 -11.75 2.70 15.64
CA GLU A 166 -10.73 2.47 16.67
C GLU A 166 -10.81 1.05 17.24
N SER A 167 -12.01 0.58 17.57
CA SER A 167 -12.23 -0.79 18.07
C SER A 167 -11.81 -1.85 17.05
N TYR A 168 -12.16 -1.63 15.78
CA TYR A 168 -11.83 -2.52 14.68
C TYR A 168 -10.31 -2.59 14.45
N GLU A 169 -9.65 -1.45 14.34
CA GLU A 169 -8.21 -1.38 14.13
C GLU A 169 -7.44 -1.96 15.31
N LYS A 170 -7.91 -1.71 16.53
CA LYS A 170 -7.34 -2.32 17.74
C LYS A 170 -7.44 -3.84 17.68
N ALA A 171 -8.57 -4.39 17.24
CA ALA A 171 -8.70 -5.83 17.03
C ALA A 171 -7.71 -6.34 15.98
N GLU A 172 -7.59 -5.67 14.83
CA GLU A 172 -6.60 -6.01 13.78
C GLU A 172 -5.16 -5.99 14.32
N MET A 173 -4.78 -4.99 15.11
CA MET A 173 -3.44 -4.85 15.68
C MET A 173 -3.13 -5.81 16.83
N GLU A 174 -4.07 -6.02 17.75
CA GLU A 174 -3.82 -6.81 18.97
C GLU A 174 -4.08 -8.31 18.79
N ILE A 175 -4.94 -8.69 17.83
CA ILE A 175 -5.36 -10.08 17.63
C ILE A 175 -4.83 -10.63 16.31
N PHE A 176 -5.10 -9.96 15.19
CA PHE A 176 -4.82 -10.51 13.86
C PHE A 176 -3.36 -10.32 13.43
N GLN A 177 -2.76 -9.15 13.67
CA GLN A 177 -1.37 -8.86 13.34
C GLN A 177 -0.38 -9.86 13.98
N PRO A 178 -0.50 -10.28 15.27
CA PRO A 178 0.36 -11.31 15.82
C PRO A 178 0.24 -12.68 15.14
N ILE A 179 -0.97 -13.05 14.68
CA ILE A 179 -1.19 -14.30 13.92
C ILE A 179 -0.48 -14.19 12.57
N HIS A 180 -0.61 -13.05 11.89
CA HIS A 180 0.11 -12.78 10.65
C HIS A 180 1.62 -12.75 10.86
N GLN A 181 2.11 -12.23 11.98
CA GLN A 181 3.53 -12.24 12.31
C GLN A 181 4.07 -13.67 12.43
N LYS A 182 3.36 -14.57 13.12
CA LYS A 182 3.74 -16.00 13.17
C LYS A 182 3.78 -16.63 11.77
N ALA A 183 2.86 -16.24 10.89
CA ALA A 183 2.86 -16.72 9.50
C ALA A 183 4.07 -16.20 8.71
N VAL A 184 4.53 -14.98 8.98
CA VAL A 184 5.77 -14.43 8.42
C VAL A 184 6.99 -15.14 8.98
N ASP A 185 7.07 -15.30 10.30
CA ASP A 185 8.19 -15.95 10.99
C ASP A 185 8.37 -17.42 10.58
N SER A 186 7.27 -18.10 10.26
CA SER A 186 7.26 -19.49 9.74
C SER A 186 7.48 -19.60 8.23
N GLY A 187 7.60 -18.48 7.52
CA GLY A 187 7.80 -18.45 6.06
C GLY A 187 6.56 -18.80 5.23
N ASN A 188 5.38 -18.89 5.84
CA ASN A 188 4.11 -19.12 5.14
C ASN A 188 3.57 -17.85 4.46
N LYS A 189 4.02 -16.67 4.89
CA LYS A 189 3.68 -15.36 4.34
C LYS A 189 4.94 -14.51 4.26
N ALA A 190 5.03 -13.58 3.32
CA ALA A 190 6.18 -12.68 3.22
C ALA A 190 5.99 -11.41 4.06
N ASN A 191 4.79 -10.83 4.02
CA ASN A 191 4.43 -9.65 4.82
C ASN A 191 2.91 -9.54 4.96
N TRP A 192 2.44 -8.78 5.95
CA TRP A 192 1.06 -8.33 6.06
C TRP A 192 1.02 -6.87 6.53
N GLY A 193 0.08 -6.09 6.00
CA GLY A 193 -0.19 -4.71 6.43
C GLY A 193 -1.70 -4.42 6.56
N LEU A 194 -2.04 -3.56 7.52
CA LEU A 194 -3.35 -2.95 7.70
C LEU A 194 -3.29 -1.49 7.25
N ILE A 195 -4.19 -1.14 6.34
CA ILE A 195 -4.23 0.14 5.67
C ILE A 195 -5.59 0.81 5.91
N ARG A 196 -5.56 2.04 6.42
CA ARG A 196 -6.75 2.90 6.63
C ARG A 196 -6.91 3.86 5.47
N PHE A 197 -8.14 4.04 4.98
CA PHE A 197 -8.42 5.04 3.96
C PHE A 197 -8.49 6.43 4.60
N ILE A 198 -7.75 7.37 4.03
CA ILE A 198 -7.87 8.80 4.32
C ILE A 198 -8.94 9.42 3.43
N CYS A 199 -9.00 9.01 2.16
CA CYS A 199 -9.99 9.48 1.21
C CYS A 199 -10.18 8.43 0.09
N PRO A 200 -11.41 8.06 -0.29
CA PRO A 200 -12.69 8.54 0.23
C PRO A 200 -13.07 7.92 1.58
N ILE A 201 -13.83 8.65 2.40
CA ILE A 201 -14.45 8.19 3.66
C ILE A 201 -15.94 8.57 3.70
N GLY A 202 -16.75 7.86 4.49
CA GLY A 202 -18.19 8.12 4.62
C GLY A 202 -19.02 6.83 4.68
N SER A 203 -20.32 6.93 4.97
CA SER A 203 -21.23 5.77 4.99
C SER A 203 -21.29 5.08 3.63
N ASP A 204 -21.32 5.89 2.57
CA ASP A 204 -21.60 5.42 1.20
C ASP A 204 -20.35 4.88 0.49
N THR A 205 -19.17 5.00 1.11
CA THR A 205 -17.95 4.46 0.50
C THR A 205 -17.99 2.94 0.49
N TYR A 206 -17.47 2.35 -0.59
CA TYR A 206 -17.43 0.90 -0.76
C TYR A 206 -16.65 0.19 0.36
N ALA A 207 -15.48 0.73 0.70
CA ALA A 207 -14.59 0.25 1.75
C ALA A 207 -14.08 1.42 2.60
N SER A 208 -13.52 1.09 3.76
CA SER A 208 -12.82 2.04 4.65
C SER A 208 -11.40 1.62 5.00
N HIS A 209 -11.12 0.31 4.89
CA HIS A 209 -9.83 -0.27 5.20
C HIS A 209 -9.50 -1.33 4.15
N MET A 210 -8.23 -1.68 4.09
CA MET A 210 -7.79 -2.90 3.44
C MET A 210 -6.68 -3.58 4.24
N THR A 211 -6.58 -4.90 4.13
CA THR A 211 -5.39 -5.64 4.53
C THR A 211 -4.69 -6.15 3.30
N VAL A 212 -3.37 -6.10 3.31
CA VAL A 212 -2.54 -6.58 2.20
C VAL A 212 -1.66 -7.70 2.73
N SER A 213 -1.95 -8.94 2.34
CA SER A 213 -1.07 -10.08 2.55
C SER A 213 -0.14 -10.24 1.35
N MET A 214 1.17 -10.18 1.55
CA MET A 214 2.16 -10.40 0.49
C MET A 214 2.81 -11.78 0.59
N PHE A 215 3.15 -12.31 -0.58
CA PHE A 215 3.80 -13.59 -0.77
C PHE A 215 4.86 -13.45 -1.87
N LYS A 216 5.94 -14.23 -1.77
CA LYS A 216 7.01 -14.27 -2.76
C LYS A 216 6.49 -14.60 -4.16
N ASP A 217 5.56 -15.54 -4.27
CA ASP A 217 5.00 -16.06 -5.51
C ASP A 217 3.65 -16.75 -5.26
N TYR A 218 2.99 -17.18 -6.34
CA TYR A 218 1.72 -17.93 -6.25
C TYR A 218 1.85 -19.27 -5.54
N LYS A 219 3.01 -19.92 -5.60
CA LYS A 219 3.21 -21.19 -4.90
C LYS A 219 3.08 -20.97 -3.40
N GLN A 220 3.76 -19.94 -2.86
CA GLN A 220 3.62 -19.58 -1.45
C GLN A 220 2.17 -19.17 -1.13
N ALA A 221 1.55 -18.29 -1.94
CA ALA A 221 0.20 -17.81 -1.72
C ALA A 221 -0.86 -18.94 -1.65
N LEU A 222 -0.77 -19.92 -2.56
CA LEU A 222 -1.69 -21.06 -2.62
C LEU A 222 -1.38 -22.14 -1.59
N SER A 223 -0.15 -22.18 -1.09
CA SER A 223 0.28 -23.12 -0.04
C SER A 223 0.13 -22.57 1.38
N GLN A 224 -0.33 -21.31 1.53
CA GLN A 224 -0.42 -20.68 2.83
C GLN A 224 -1.31 -21.50 3.77
N ASN A 225 -0.80 -21.80 4.96
CA ASN A 225 -1.52 -22.52 5.99
C ASN A 225 -1.38 -21.77 7.31
N ILE A 226 -2.25 -20.78 7.51
CA ILE A 226 -2.31 -20.01 8.74
C ILE A 226 -3.17 -20.78 9.73
N ASN A 227 -2.57 -21.21 10.85
CA ASN A 227 -3.31 -21.81 11.93
C ASN A 227 -3.98 -20.73 12.79
N TRP A 228 -5.20 -20.36 12.41
CA TRP A 228 -6.01 -19.35 13.11
C TRP A 228 -6.39 -19.73 14.55
N THR A 229 -6.22 -20.99 14.94
CA THR A 229 -6.57 -21.47 16.29
C THR A 229 -5.35 -21.83 17.14
N GLU A 230 -4.13 -21.56 16.64
CA GLU A 230 -2.91 -21.90 17.35
C GLU A 230 -2.75 -21.10 18.64
N GLY A 231 -2.88 -21.79 19.78
CA GLY A 231 -2.85 -21.17 21.10
C GLY A 231 -4.15 -20.42 21.44
N ALA A 232 -5.25 -20.68 20.73
CA ALA A 232 -6.53 -20.07 21.03
C ALA A 232 -7.11 -20.57 22.35
N THR A 233 -7.55 -19.64 23.19
CA THR A 233 -8.42 -19.88 24.34
C THR A 233 -9.87 -19.52 23.97
N PRO A 234 -10.87 -19.87 24.80
CA PRO A 234 -12.24 -19.39 24.61
C PRO A 234 -12.30 -17.86 24.51
N GLU A 235 -11.53 -17.15 25.33
CA GLU A 235 -11.47 -15.68 25.36
C GLU A 235 -10.90 -15.11 24.06
N THR A 236 -9.76 -15.64 23.58
CA THR A 236 -9.16 -15.15 22.32
C THR A 236 -10.01 -15.50 21.12
N SER A 237 -10.70 -16.65 21.16
CA SER A 237 -11.62 -17.07 20.10
C SER A 237 -12.84 -16.14 20.02
N MET A 238 -13.39 -15.76 21.17
CA MET A 238 -14.46 -14.77 21.24
C MET A 238 -13.98 -13.40 20.76
N ALA A 239 -12.81 -12.94 21.20
CA ALA A 239 -12.25 -11.66 20.77
C ALA A 239 -12.03 -11.61 19.24
N MET A 240 -11.53 -12.70 18.66
CA MET A 240 -11.40 -12.82 17.20
C MET A 240 -12.75 -12.76 16.49
N GLN A 241 -13.77 -13.46 17.00
CA GLN A 241 -15.13 -13.40 16.43
C GLN A 241 -15.73 -12.00 16.52
N GLU A 242 -15.57 -11.32 17.64
CA GLU A 242 -16.04 -9.95 17.81
C GLU A 242 -15.29 -8.98 16.87
N GLY A 243 -13.97 -9.13 16.74
CA GLY A 243 -13.18 -8.35 15.77
C GLY A 243 -13.66 -8.55 14.33
N LEU A 244 -13.96 -9.80 13.92
CA LEU A 244 -14.51 -10.08 12.59
C LEU A 244 -15.89 -9.46 12.38
N LYS A 245 -16.74 -9.36 13.41
CA LYS A 245 -18.06 -8.72 13.31
C LYS A 245 -18.00 -7.20 13.16
N MET A 246 -16.86 -6.57 13.46
CA MET A 246 -16.69 -5.11 13.34
C MET A 246 -16.47 -4.65 11.89
N ARG A 247 -16.33 -5.57 10.93
CA ARG A 247 -16.16 -5.27 9.52
C ARG A 247 -17.00 -6.16 8.61
N ASP A 248 -17.38 -5.61 7.46
CA ASP A 248 -17.81 -6.38 6.31
C ASP A 248 -16.62 -6.61 5.37
N MET A 249 -16.32 -7.87 5.08
CA MET A 249 -15.43 -8.22 3.97
C MET A 249 -16.15 -7.94 2.64
N LYS A 250 -15.60 -7.03 1.82
CA LYS A 250 -16.24 -6.59 0.58
C LYS A 250 -15.77 -7.39 -0.62
N TYR A 251 -14.49 -7.29 -0.95
CA TYR A 251 -13.91 -7.97 -2.11
C TYR A 251 -12.44 -8.26 -1.86
N VAL A 252 -11.95 -9.36 -2.41
CA VAL A 252 -10.56 -9.78 -2.30
C VAL A 252 -9.94 -9.76 -3.69
N TYR A 253 -8.97 -8.88 -3.90
CA TYR A 253 -8.15 -8.91 -5.10
C TYR A 253 -6.93 -9.78 -4.87
N THR A 254 -6.54 -10.55 -5.88
CA THR A 254 -5.17 -11.04 -5.98
C THR A 254 -4.43 -10.17 -6.97
N ALA A 255 -3.18 -9.84 -6.69
CA ALA A 255 -2.38 -8.94 -7.51
C ALA A 255 -0.96 -9.50 -7.69
N ASN A 256 -0.37 -9.34 -8.87
CA ASN A 256 1.01 -9.71 -9.15
C ASN A 256 1.84 -8.46 -9.45
N LEU A 257 2.97 -8.30 -8.76
CA LEU A 257 3.87 -7.16 -8.98
C LEU A 257 4.64 -7.33 -10.28
N ILE A 258 4.39 -6.45 -11.24
CA ILE A 258 4.99 -6.54 -12.59
C ILE A 258 6.03 -5.46 -12.85
N ARG A 259 5.96 -4.30 -12.18
CA ARG A 259 6.99 -3.24 -12.23
C ARG A 259 7.10 -2.55 -10.88
N LYS A 260 8.28 -2.01 -10.57
CA LYS A 260 8.50 -1.15 -9.40
C LYS A 260 9.65 -0.17 -9.62
N ALA A 261 9.54 1.00 -8.99
CA ALA A 261 10.61 1.97 -8.84
C ALA A 261 10.80 2.27 -7.35
N ARG A 262 12.05 2.27 -6.88
CA ARG A 262 12.45 2.52 -5.49
C ARG A 262 13.74 3.33 -5.46
#